data_AF-R3HYB6-F1
#
_entry.id   AF-R3HYB6-F1
#
_cell.length_a   1.000
_cell.length_b   1.000
_cell.length_c   1.000
_cell.angle_alpha   90.00
_cell.angle_beta   90.00
_cell.angle_gamma   90.00
#
_symmetry.space_group_name_H-M   'P 1'
#
loop_
_entity.id
_entity.type
_entity.pdbx_description
1 polymer ?
#
loop_
_entity_poly.entity_id
_entity_poly.type
_entity_poly.pdbx_seq_one_letter_code
_entity_poly.pdbx_strand_id
1 'polypeptide(L)'
;MAESKQSQLINEIAGLASDLMSEWPSTRNKQKEFVLAYVSNGFINGTEAAKKAGYSAKTAGTIASNLLTGMKKYEHIPPVIEELKKAYDERAIELSIASGTEVLQYLTSVMRGSQKEQTLIGLGEGAQGLTDIDVGAKERLKAAELLGKRHALFTDKQEISATEIVTIVDDVNE
;
A
#
# COMPACT_ATOMS: atom_id res chain seq x y z
N MET A 1 -10.30 -10.42 -0.15
CA MET A 1 -8.82 -10.34 -0.09
C MET A 1 -8.32 -9.02 0.50
N ALA A 2 -8.86 -7.85 0.10
CA ALA A 2 -8.41 -6.55 0.63
C ALA A 2 -8.68 -6.39 2.15
N GLU A 3 -9.86 -6.79 2.63
CA GLU A 3 -10.18 -6.77 4.08
C GLU A 3 -9.20 -7.61 4.92
N SER A 4 -8.75 -8.75 4.39
CA SER A 4 -7.76 -9.60 5.07
C SER A 4 -6.41 -8.92 5.25
N LYS A 5 -5.97 -8.13 4.27
CA LYS A 5 -4.68 -7.41 4.33
C LYS A 5 -4.73 -6.22 5.28
N GLN A 6 -5.84 -5.48 5.28
CA GLN A 6 -6.03 -4.36 6.19
C GLN A 6 -6.13 -4.81 7.64
N SER A 7 -6.82 -5.92 7.92
CA SER A 7 -6.82 -6.50 9.28
C SER A 7 -5.45 -7.02 9.71
N GLN A 8 -4.66 -7.60 8.79
CA GLN A 8 -3.28 -8.00 9.06
C GLN A 8 -2.41 -6.80 9.44
N LEU A 9 -2.46 -5.72 8.64
CA LEU A 9 -1.76 -4.47 8.92
C LEU A 9 -2.10 -3.93 10.32
N ILE A 10 -3.40 -3.82 10.62
CA ILE A 10 -3.85 -3.29 11.92
C ILE A 10 -3.35 -4.16 13.07
N ASN A 11 -3.36 -5.48 12.92
CA ASN A 11 -2.87 -6.40 13.94
C ASN A 11 -1.35 -6.30 14.14
N GLU A 12 -0.57 -6.19 13.07
CA GLU A 12 0.88 -6.01 13.13
C GLU A 12 1.25 -4.70 13.85
N ILE A 13 0.61 -3.58 13.46
CA ILE A 13 0.85 -2.28 14.09
C ILE A 13 0.34 -2.25 15.54
N ALA A 14 -0.74 -2.95 15.87
CA ALA A 14 -1.19 -3.11 17.26
C ALA A 14 -0.22 -3.93 18.11
N GLY A 15 0.45 -4.92 17.52
CA GLY A 15 1.55 -5.65 18.16
C GLY A 15 2.71 -4.72 18.49
N LEU A 16 3.19 -3.96 17.49
CA LEU A 16 4.26 -2.97 17.68
C LEU A 16 3.89 -1.91 18.72
N ALA A 17 2.63 -1.46 18.73
CA ALA A 17 2.13 -0.52 19.74
C ALA A 17 2.21 -1.10 21.16
N SER A 18 1.89 -2.40 21.30
CA SER A 18 1.96 -3.09 22.59
C SER A 18 3.40 -3.19 23.10
N ASP A 19 4.35 -3.43 22.19
CA ASP A 19 5.78 -3.51 22.51
C ASP A 19 6.34 -2.14 22.92
N LEU A 20 6.05 -1.07 22.16
CA LEU A 20 6.48 0.31 22.48
C LEU A 20 5.91 0.83 23.80
N MET A 21 4.73 0.34 24.20
CA MET A 21 4.05 0.74 25.44
C MET A 21 4.24 -0.27 26.59
N SER A 22 5.09 -1.27 26.43
CA SER A 22 5.33 -2.33 27.42
C SER A 22 5.81 -1.76 28.76
N GLU A 23 6.76 -0.83 28.71
CA GLU A 23 7.38 -0.13 29.85
C GLU A 23 6.44 0.88 30.55
N TRP A 24 5.27 1.19 29.99
CA TRP A 24 4.40 2.21 30.57
C TRP A 24 3.68 1.66 31.83
N PRO A 25 3.59 2.47 32.91
CA PRO A 25 2.94 2.05 34.15
C PRO A 25 1.44 1.78 33.98
N SER A 26 0.89 0.92 34.83
CA SER A 26 -0.54 0.54 34.83
C SER A 26 -1.50 1.72 35.01
N THR A 27 -1.03 2.81 35.62
CA THR A 27 -1.78 4.07 35.76
C THR A 27 -2.12 4.72 34.42
N ARG A 28 -1.46 4.31 33.32
CA ARG A 28 -1.65 4.81 31.96
C ARG A 28 -2.48 3.88 31.06
N ASN A 29 -3.19 2.89 31.61
CA ASN A 29 -3.97 1.95 30.81
C ASN A 29 -4.96 2.61 29.84
N LYS A 30 -5.63 3.71 30.23
CA LYS A 30 -6.52 4.45 29.31
C LYS A 30 -5.77 5.09 28.13
N GLN A 31 -4.50 5.45 28.32
CA GLN A 31 -3.67 5.99 27.24
C GLN A 31 -3.21 4.87 26.30
N LYS A 32 -2.88 3.68 26.84
CA LYS A 32 -2.60 2.48 26.02
C LYS A 32 -3.80 2.12 25.14
N GLU A 33 -4.98 2.08 25.74
CA GLU A 33 -6.23 1.79 25.03
C GLU A 33 -6.53 2.85 23.96
N PHE A 34 -6.22 4.12 24.22
CA PHE A 34 -6.34 5.18 23.22
C PHE A 34 -5.43 4.94 22.01
N VAL A 35 -4.16 4.61 22.24
CA VAL A 35 -3.21 4.33 21.15
C VAL A 35 -3.69 3.13 20.34
N LEU A 36 -4.07 2.02 20.98
CA LEU A 36 -4.60 0.85 20.28
C LEU A 36 -5.90 1.15 19.50
N ALA A 37 -6.81 1.92 20.09
CA ALA A 37 -8.03 2.35 19.41
C ALA A 37 -7.74 3.26 18.21
N TYR A 38 -6.74 4.11 18.30
CA TYR A 38 -6.32 5.01 17.23
C TYR A 38 -5.62 4.25 16.09
N VAL A 39 -4.82 3.23 16.41
CA VAL A 39 -4.30 2.27 15.41
C VAL A 39 -5.47 1.55 14.72
N SER A 40 -6.47 1.08 15.48
CA SER A 40 -7.59 0.31 14.93
C SER A 40 -8.47 1.09 13.94
N ASN A 41 -8.46 2.42 14.01
CA ASN A 41 -9.15 3.29 13.06
C ASN A 41 -8.23 3.93 12.02
N GLY A 42 -7.00 3.42 11.86
CA GLY A 42 -6.04 3.87 10.86
C GLY A 42 -5.55 5.30 11.08
N PHE A 43 -5.47 5.76 12.33
CA PHE A 43 -5.06 7.12 12.70
C PHE A 43 -5.96 8.23 12.12
N ILE A 44 -7.24 7.93 11.84
CA ILE A 44 -8.17 8.86 11.17
C ILE A 44 -8.89 9.75 12.20
N ASN A 45 -9.36 9.17 13.30
CA ASN A 45 -10.27 9.85 14.23
C ASN A 45 -9.86 9.70 15.70
N GLY A 46 -9.15 10.69 16.22
CA GLY A 46 -8.73 10.71 17.62
C GLY A 46 -9.92 10.81 18.60
N THR A 47 -11.01 11.48 18.23
CA THR A 47 -12.17 11.63 19.12
C THR A 47 -12.87 10.29 19.35
N GLU A 48 -13.03 9.48 18.29
CA GLU A 48 -13.57 8.13 18.41
C GLU A 48 -12.63 7.20 19.16
N ALA A 49 -11.32 7.28 18.91
CA ALA A 49 -10.34 6.52 19.68
C ALA A 49 -10.41 6.84 21.18
N ALA A 50 -10.56 8.11 21.55
CA ALA A 50 -10.73 8.52 22.94
C ALA A 50 -12.03 7.99 23.56
N LYS A 51 -13.15 7.98 22.82
CA LYS A 51 -14.40 7.36 23.29
C LYS A 51 -14.23 5.86 23.53
N LYS A 52 -13.61 5.16 22.58
CA LYS A 52 -13.35 3.71 22.66
C LYS A 52 -12.42 3.35 23.83
N ALA A 53 -11.46 4.23 24.14
CA ALA A 53 -10.58 4.12 25.29
C ALA A 53 -11.22 4.46 26.66
N GLY A 54 -12.53 4.74 26.69
CA GLY A 54 -13.27 4.98 27.93
C GLY A 54 -13.08 6.40 28.49
N TYR A 55 -12.78 7.38 27.64
CA TYR A 55 -12.92 8.80 27.99
C TYR A 55 -14.36 9.28 27.80
N SER A 56 -14.77 10.29 28.58
CA SER A 56 -16.11 10.85 28.51
C SER A 56 -16.41 11.41 27.11
N ALA A 57 -17.55 11.05 26.53
CA ALA A 57 -17.96 11.52 25.21
C ALA A 57 -18.01 13.06 25.12
N LYS A 58 -18.33 13.74 26.23
CA LYS A 58 -18.40 15.21 26.29
C LYS A 58 -17.02 15.88 26.14
N THR A 59 -15.96 15.22 26.58
CA THR A 59 -14.59 15.78 26.58
C THR A 59 -13.63 15.02 25.66
N ALA A 60 -14.10 13.99 24.96
CA ALA A 60 -13.29 13.11 24.12
C ALA A 60 -12.50 13.88 23.06
N GLY A 61 -13.08 14.89 22.42
CA GLY A 61 -12.38 15.69 21.41
C GLY A 61 -11.21 16.49 22.00
N THR A 62 -11.44 17.19 23.12
CA THR A 62 -10.38 17.93 23.82
C THR A 62 -9.30 17.00 24.36
N ILE A 63 -9.69 15.84 24.90
CA ILE A 63 -8.74 14.85 25.41
C ILE A 63 -7.90 14.26 24.28
N ALA A 64 -8.53 13.88 23.16
CA ALA A 64 -7.83 13.39 21.98
C ALA A 64 -6.79 14.41 21.50
N SER A 65 -7.18 15.68 21.37
CA SER A 65 -6.26 16.75 20.99
C SER A 65 -5.07 16.86 21.96
N ASN A 66 -5.31 16.83 23.28
CA ASN A 66 -4.23 16.85 24.28
C ASN A 66 -3.31 15.62 24.20
N LEU A 67 -3.87 14.42 23.95
CA LEU A 67 -3.11 13.17 23.81
C LEU A 67 -2.20 13.22 22.57
N LEU A 68 -2.74 13.69 21.44
CA LEU A 68 -2.02 13.76 20.16
C LEU A 68 -0.96 14.86 20.12
N THR A 69 -1.20 15.99 20.81
CA THR A 69 -0.26 17.11 20.89
C THR A 69 0.76 16.96 22.02
N GLY A 70 0.61 15.96 22.89
CA GLY A 70 1.47 15.78 24.05
C GLY A 70 1.26 16.79 25.17
N MET A 71 0.17 17.56 25.15
CA MET A 71 -0.06 18.62 26.14
C MET A 71 -0.22 18.06 27.56
N LYS A 72 0.29 18.77 28.57
CA LYS A 72 0.18 18.45 30.01
C LYS A 72 0.98 17.22 30.42
N LYS A 73 0.35 16.05 30.46
CA LYS A 73 0.91 14.80 31.01
C LYS A 73 1.00 13.69 29.96
N TYR A 74 0.97 14.08 28.69
CA TYR A 74 0.85 13.20 27.54
C TYR A 74 2.07 13.24 26.62
N GLU A 75 3.17 13.88 27.04
CA GLU A 75 4.39 14.07 26.23
C GLU A 75 4.98 12.76 25.69
N HIS A 76 4.75 11.64 26.37
CA HIS A 76 5.22 10.31 25.96
C HIS A 76 4.36 9.64 24.87
N ILE A 77 3.21 10.22 24.50
CA ILE A 77 2.28 9.63 23.52
C ILE A 77 2.62 10.02 22.07
N PRO A 78 2.88 11.30 21.74
CA PRO A 78 3.21 11.69 20.37
C PRO A 78 4.38 10.92 19.75
N PRO A 79 5.51 10.67 20.46
CA PRO A 79 6.62 9.90 19.87
C PRO A 79 6.20 8.48 19.46
N VAL A 80 5.41 7.81 20.31
CA VAL A 80 4.87 6.47 20.00
C VAL A 80 3.91 6.51 18.83
N ILE A 81 3.03 7.52 18.75
CA ILE A 81 2.11 7.66 17.62
C ILE A 81 2.86 7.98 16.32
N GLU A 82 3.91 8.78 16.37
CA GLU A 82 4.72 9.10 15.18
C GLU A 82 5.40 7.84 14.64
N GLU A 83 6.02 7.04 15.51
CA GLU A 83 6.66 5.78 15.14
C GLU A 83 5.66 4.78 14.58
N LEU A 84 4.52 4.61 15.24
CA LEU A 84 3.44 3.75 14.77
C LEU A 84 2.87 4.20 13.42
N LYS A 85 2.75 5.51 13.21
CA LYS A 85 2.25 6.05 11.96
C LYS A 85 3.23 5.84 10.81
N LYS A 86 4.54 6.00 11.05
CA LYS A 86 5.57 5.67 10.05
C LYS A 86 5.50 4.19 9.67
N ALA A 87 5.48 3.29 10.66
CA ALA A 87 5.35 1.87 10.42
C ALA A 87 4.05 1.52 9.69
N TYR A 88 2.93 2.15 10.04
CA TYR A 88 1.66 1.97 9.36
C TYR A 88 1.71 2.46 7.91
N ASP A 89 2.24 3.64 7.65
CA ASP A 89 2.33 4.22 6.31
C ASP A 89 3.26 3.38 5.42
N GLU A 90 4.42 2.95 5.92
CA GLU A 90 5.35 2.04 5.22
C GLU A 90 4.68 0.70 4.87
N ARG A 91 4.05 0.07 5.86
CA ARG A 91 3.39 -1.23 5.67
C ARG A 91 2.12 -1.11 4.83
N ALA A 92 1.40 0.02 4.92
CA ALA A 92 0.28 0.33 4.05
C ALA A 92 0.73 0.50 2.60
N ILE A 93 1.90 1.11 2.35
CA ILE A 93 2.49 1.20 1.01
C ILE A 93 2.84 -0.21 0.50
N GLU A 94 3.50 -1.06 1.29
CA GLU A 94 3.81 -2.43 0.90
C GLU A 94 2.56 -3.27 0.55
N LEU A 95 1.48 -3.05 1.29
CA LEU A 95 0.21 -3.75 1.08
C LEU A 95 -0.68 -3.06 0.04
N SER A 96 -0.35 -1.82 -0.34
CA SER A 96 -1.12 -1.06 -1.31
C SER A 96 -1.01 -1.69 -2.70
N ILE A 97 -2.12 -1.65 -3.43
CA ILE A 97 -2.11 -2.02 -4.84
C ILE A 97 -1.68 -0.76 -5.58
N ALA A 98 -0.64 -0.87 -6.40
CA ALA A 98 -0.17 0.24 -7.21
C ALA A 98 -1.34 0.86 -7.98
N SER A 99 -1.53 2.17 -7.82
CA SER A 99 -2.62 2.87 -8.50
C SER A 99 -2.42 2.82 -10.02
N GLY A 100 -3.49 2.98 -10.80
CA GLY A 100 -3.37 3.03 -12.26
C GLY A 100 -2.42 4.15 -12.77
N THR A 101 -2.20 5.20 -11.98
CA THR A 101 -1.23 6.26 -12.27
C THR A 101 0.20 5.84 -11.91
N GLU A 102 0.39 5.21 -10.76
CA GLU A 102 1.69 4.73 -10.30
C GLU A 102 2.25 3.64 -11.22
N VAL A 103 1.39 2.71 -11.66
CA VAL A 103 1.75 1.70 -12.68
C VAL A 103 2.26 2.38 -13.95
N LEU A 104 1.63 3.47 -14.40
CA LEU A 104 2.13 4.20 -15.57
C LEU A 104 3.44 4.92 -15.32
N GLN A 105 3.58 5.56 -14.16
CA GLN A 105 4.81 6.26 -13.81
C GLN A 105 5.98 5.28 -13.80
N TYR A 106 5.78 4.10 -13.20
CA TYR A 106 6.77 3.04 -13.21
C TYR A 106 7.09 2.55 -14.63
N LEU A 107 6.09 2.17 -15.44
CA LEU A 107 6.31 1.74 -16.83
C LEU A 107 6.99 2.83 -17.66
N THR A 108 6.64 4.09 -17.45
CA THR A 108 7.28 5.23 -18.12
C THR A 108 8.75 5.36 -17.72
N SER A 109 9.05 5.20 -16.43
CA SER A 109 10.43 5.23 -15.93
C SER A 109 11.28 4.09 -16.51
N VAL A 110 10.72 2.88 -16.58
CA VAL A 110 11.37 1.73 -17.23
C VAL A 110 11.60 2.00 -18.72
N MET A 111 10.57 2.44 -19.45
CA MET A 111 10.68 2.77 -20.88
C MET A 111 11.77 3.83 -21.15
N ARG A 112 11.95 4.80 -20.25
CA ARG A 112 12.99 5.85 -20.35
C ARG A 112 14.40 5.37 -19.94
N GLY A 113 14.55 4.16 -19.42
CA GLY A 113 15.82 3.65 -18.92
C GLY A 113 16.28 4.31 -17.62
N SER A 114 15.35 4.85 -16.82
CA SER A 114 15.67 5.47 -15.53
C SER A 114 15.73 4.47 -14.38
N GLN A 115 15.32 3.22 -14.62
CA GLN A 115 15.39 2.13 -13.64
C GLN A 115 16.62 1.26 -13.89
N LYS A 116 17.15 0.69 -12.80
CA LYS A 116 18.24 -0.28 -12.81
C LYS A 116 17.77 -1.64 -12.30
N GLU A 117 18.49 -2.68 -12.70
CA GLU A 117 18.28 -4.05 -12.23
C GLU A 117 19.59 -4.62 -11.67
N GLN A 118 19.46 -5.46 -10.64
CA GLN A 118 20.60 -6.15 -10.05
C GLN A 118 20.94 -7.40 -10.82
N THR A 119 22.20 -7.54 -11.21
CA THR A 119 22.74 -8.74 -11.84
C THR A 119 23.97 -9.24 -11.09
N LEU A 120 24.19 -10.56 -11.19
CA LEU A 120 25.42 -11.19 -10.75
C LEU A 120 26.53 -10.92 -11.77
N ILE A 121 27.71 -10.54 -11.28
CA ILE A 121 28.94 -10.40 -12.06
C ILE A 121 30.04 -11.29 -11.50
N GLY A 122 30.93 -11.75 -12.37
CA GLY A 122 32.13 -12.47 -11.97
C GLY A 122 33.18 -11.51 -11.43
N LEU A 123 33.72 -11.81 -10.24
CA LEU A 123 34.84 -11.08 -9.63
C LEU A 123 36.19 -11.76 -9.87
N GLY A 124 36.21 -12.91 -10.56
CA GLY A 124 37.39 -13.76 -10.75
C GLY A 124 37.40 -14.94 -9.78
N GLU A 125 38.18 -15.99 -10.11
CA GLU A 125 38.37 -17.18 -9.26
C GLU A 125 37.08 -17.87 -8.78
N GLY A 126 36.00 -17.77 -9.55
CA GLY A 126 34.69 -18.34 -9.19
C GLY A 126 33.88 -17.50 -8.19
N ALA A 127 34.41 -16.36 -7.72
CA ALA A 127 33.69 -15.42 -6.88
C ALA A 127 32.66 -14.61 -7.71
N GLN A 128 31.50 -14.35 -7.10
CA GLN A 128 30.42 -13.54 -7.69
C GLN A 128 30.11 -12.35 -6.80
N GLY A 129 29.76 -11.23 -7.42
CA GLY A 129 29.27 -10.02 -6.78
C GLY A 129 27.96 -9.56 -7.39
N LEU A 130 27.24 -8.69 -6.69
CA LEU A 130 26.05 -8.02 -7.21
C LEU A 130 26.43 -6.65 -7.77
N THR A 131 25.84 -6.27 -8.89
CA THR A 131 25.97 -4.92 -9.46
C THR A 131 24.64 -4.45 -10.05
N ASP A 132 24.45 -3.13 -10.11
CA ASP A 132 23.29 -2.51 -10.73
C ASP A 132 23.62 -2.13 -12.18
N ILE A 133 22.90 -2.73 -13.13
CA ILE A 133 22.94 -2.35 -14.55
C ILE A 133 21.66 -1.64 -14.95
N ASP A 134 21.70 -0.89 -16.04
CA ASP A 134 20.48 -0.31 -16.61
C ASP A 134 19.57 -1.44 -17.11
N VAL A 135 18.26 -1.28 -16.92
CA VAL A 135 17.26 -2.28 -17.36
C VAL A 135 17.43 -2.57 -18.85
N GLY A 136 17.46 -3.86 -19.20
CA GLY A 136 17.62 -4.37 -20.55
C GLY A 136 16.68 -3.78 -21.60
N ALA A 137 17.13 -3.72 -22.85
CA ALA A 137 16.34 -3.14 -23.94
C ALA A 137 15.01 -3.86 -24.17
N LYS A 138 14.93 -5.16 -23.92
CA LYS A 138 13.73 -5.97 -24.09
C LYS A 138 12.64 -5.58 -23.10
N GLU A 139 13.02 -5.31 -21.86
CA GLU A 139 12.15 -4.89 -20.77
C GLU A 139 11.62 -3.47 -21.02
N ARG A 140 12.48 -2.59 -21.55
CA ARG A 140 12.07 -1.25 -22.01
C ARG A 140 11.08 -1.30 -23.17
N LEU A 141 11.32 -2.17 -24.16
CA LEU A 141 10.39 -2.42 -25.26
C LEU A 141 9.05 -2.96 -24.74
N LYS A 142 9.08 -3.84 -23.73
CA LYS A 142 7.85 -4.35 -23.11
C LYS A 142 7.06 -3.25 -22.41
N ALA A 143 7.74 -2.36 -21.70
CA ALA A 143 7.09 -1.20 -21.08
C ALA A 143 6.46 -0.26 -22.13
N ALA A 144 7.17 -0.01 -23.25
CA ALA A 144 6.64 0.77 -24.37
C ALA A 144 5.41 0.11 -25.01
N GLU A 145 5.41 -1.21 -25.18
CA GLU A 145 4.26 -1.98 -25.68
C GLU A 145 3.05 -1.83 -24.76
N LEU A 146 3.24 -1.96 -23.44
CA LEU A 146 2.13 -1.84 -22.48
C LEU A 146 1.54 -0.42 -22.45
N LEU A 147 2.39 0.61 -22.50
CA LEU A 147 1.97 2.00 -22.61
C LEU A 147 1.25 2.28 -23.94
N GLY A 148 1.78 1.77 -25.05
CA GLY A 148 1.16 1.92 -26.37
C GLY A 148 -0.20 1.24 -26.47
N LYS A 149 -0.38 0.07 -25.84
CA LYS A 149 -1.69 -0.59 -25.73
C LYS A 149 -2.70 0.27 -24.99
N ARG A 150 -2.30 0.89 -23.86
CA ARG A 150 -3.18 1.83 -23.14
C ARG A 150 -3.59 3.02 -24.00
N HIS A 151 -2.68 3.53 -24.81
CA HIS A 151 -2.94 4.65 -25.71
C HIS A 151 -3.55 4.23 -27.07
N ALA A 152 -3.93 2.96 -27.23
CA ALA A 152 -4.49 2.40 -28.45
C ALA A 152 -3.63 2.68 -29.71
N LEU A 153 -2.29 2.68 -29.56
CA LEU A 153 -1.36 2.94 -30.67
C LEU A 153 -1.20 1.75 -31.61
N PHE A 154 -1.60 0.55 -31.16
CA PHE A 154 -1.48 -0.68 -31.95
C PHE A 154 -2.86 -1.10 -32.45
N THR A 155 -2.91 -1.51 -33.72
CA THR A 155 -4.10 -2.11 -34.34
C THR A 155 -3.73 -3.46 -34.92
N ASP A 156 -4.38 -4.51 -34.45
CA ASP A 156 -4.23 -5.85 -35.01
C ASP A 156 -5.16 -5.99 -36.20
N LYS A 157 -4.60 -6.02 -37.42
CA LYS A 157 -5.37 -6.27 -38.64
C LYS A 157 -5.63 -7.77 -38.76
N GLN A 158 -6.89 -8.18 -38.69
CA GLN A 158 -7.31 -9.55 -39.02
C GLN A 158 -8.00 -9.56 -40.38
N GLU A 159 -7.51 -10.40 -41.29
CA GLU A 159 -8.21 -10.70 -42.54
C GLU A 159 -8.99 -12.00 -42.35
N ILE A 160 -10.30 -11.88 -42.15
CA ILE A 160 -11.22 -13.01 -42.03
C ILE A 160 -11.91 -13.18 -43.38
N SER A 161 -11.48 -14.19 -44.14
CA SER A 161 -12.19 -14.63 -45.34
C SER A 161 -13.20 -15.70 -44.93
N ALA A 162 -14.42 -15.31 -44.63
CA ALA A 162 -15.51 -16.25 -44.40
C ALA A 162 -16.09 -16.68 -45.77
N THR A 163 -15.85 -17.93 -46.16
CA THR A 163 -16.55 -18.60 -47.29
C THR A 163 -17.64 -19.52 -46.74
N GLU A 164 -18.27 -19.14 -45.63
CA GLU A 164 -19.42 -19.87 -45.12
C GLU A 164 -20.68 -19.35 -45.80
N ILE A 165 -21.39 -20.27 -46.46
CA ILE A 165 -22.73 -20.02 -46.98
C ILE A 165 -23.64 -19.86 -45.76
N VAL A 166 -24.18 -18.67 -45.54
CA VAL A 166 -25.16 -18.42 -44.49
C VAL A 166 -26.37 -19.31 -44.76
N THR A 167 -26.55 -20.34 -43.93
CA THR A 167 -27.76 -21.17 -43.97
C THR A 167 -28.82 -20.46 -43.13
N ILE A 168 -29.79 -19.83 -43.79
CA ILE A 168 -30.96 -19.25 -43.12
C ILE A 168 -31.93 -20.42 -42.88
N VAL A 169 -32.07 -20.83 -41.62
CA VAL A 169 -33.13 -21.75 -41.19
C VAL A 169 -34.33 -20.89 -40.79
N ASP A 170 -35.42 -21.00 -41.53
CA ASP A 170 -36.68 -20.34 -41.21
C ASP A 170 -37.50 -21.24 -40.27
N ASP A 171 -37.48 -20.92 -38.98
CA ASP A 171 -38.24 -21.61 -37.92
C ASP A 171 -39.59 -20.95 -37.61
N VAL A 172 -40.08 -20.06 -38.49
CA VAL A 172 -41.40 -19.45 -38.34
C VAL A 172 -42.46 -20.36 -38.95
N ASN A 173 -43.14 -21.16 -38.10
CA ASN A 173 -44.38 -21.83 -38.50
C ASN A 173 -45.49 -20.80 -38.73
N GLU A 174 -46.22 -20.95 -39.84
CA GLU A 174 -47.43 -20.19 -40.21
C GLU A 174 -48.48 -20.11 -39.07
#